data_AF-A0A1W9Z8G0-F1
#
_entry.id   AF-A0A1W9Z8G0-F1
#
_cell.length_a   1.000
_cell.length_b   1.000
_cell.length_c   1.000
_cell.angle_alpha   90.00
_cell.angle_beta   90.00
_cell.angle_gamma   90.00
#
_symmetry.space_group_name_H-M   'P 1'
#
loop_
_entity.id
_entity.type
_entity.pdbx_description
1 polymer ?
#
loop_
_entity_poly.entity_id
_entity_poly.type
_entity_poly.pdbx_seq_one_letter_code
_entity_poly.pdbx_strand_id
1 'polypeptide(L)'
;MGKYRGGQKPWEKDDPKGRRLDPGQYPELNAVFYTADPAEFIKMRTESLSLMACSDDQLAPLYGSDRVIGTAPFGPMPPPGPDPRQRYIRMEAVMIANHASEALLRLFFAHVEHPECPWLGMSASNDFAEYKAKLAAALNNGFDREQIATVFLGGVNRVDSCIQLTDAEFEDAIDSLAMLLIDCANRVLGDAFVYNAVKHGVSAVAVDDAEAKVAWQPTNGEPVILHEGPTHVYLHKKASPNAARDEAHWWLTMEDSNPGRELSVSVLITYALDSLWSVARRRYLGESGTINYVSNAAVEMAIYGATMRAMNHLKRAAHELIKLKPDGSVDGTIHHVAGYHIPREWSISAAAAGSEVRSVALPARQRDRRLYSTSGRAYLPITPRGFERG
;
A
#
# COMPACT_ATOMS: atom_id res chain seq x y z
N MET A 1 -9.49 -4.25 27.98
CA MET A 1 -10.60 -4.22 27.01
C MET A 1 -10.64 -2.82 26.40
N GLY A 2 -10.07 -2.64 25.20
CA GLY A 2 -9.99 -1.35 24.53
C GLY A 2 -11.38 -0.87 24.12
N LYS A 3 -11.75 0.34 24.54
CA LYS A 3 -12.99 1.01 24.10
C LYS A 3 -12.81 1.40 22.62
N TYR A 4 -13.67 0.87 21.76
CA TYR A 4 -13.86 1.33 20.40
C TYR A 4 -14.24 2.82 20.43
N ARG A 5 -13.52 3.68 19.69
CA ARG A 5 -13.79 5.13 19.61
C ARG A 5 -14.99 5.48 18.70
N GLY A 6 -15.86 4.54 18.33
CA GLY A 6 -16.97 4.76 17.39
C GLY A 6 -18.32 4.09 17.71
N GLY A 7 -18.62 3.68 18.95
CA GLY A 7 -19.86 2.96 19.30
C GLY A 7 -19.77 1.43 19.39
N GLN A 8 -20.88 0.72 19.15
CA GLN A 8 -20.96 -0.74 19.25
C GLN A 8 -20.58 -1.38 17.90
N LYS A 9 -19.76 -2.45 17.89
CA LYS A 9 -19.35 -3.11 16.65
C LYS A 9 -20.59 -3.59 15.87
N PRO A 10 -20.60 -3.54 14.52
CA PRO A 10 -21.79 -3.90 13.75
C PRO A 10 -22.34 -5.29 14.07
N TRP A 11 -21.46 -6.28 14.28
CA TRP A 11 -21.83 -7.66 14.62
C TRP A 11 -22.13 -7.91 16.10
N GLU A 12 -21.99 -6.88 16.95
CA GLU A 12 -22.43 -6.93 18.35
C GLU A 12 -23.86 -6.41 18.53
N LYS A 13 -24.44 -5.83 17.48
CA LYS A 13 -25.84 -5.43 17.42
C LYS A 13 -26.69 -6.63 17.04
N ASP A 14 -27.91 -6.65 17.54
CA ASP A 14 -28.89 -7.63 17.12
C ASP A 14 -29.26 -7.40 15.65
N ASP A 15 -29.38 -8.49 14.90
CA ASP A 15 -29.94 -8.46 13.56
C ASP A 15 -31.45 -8.11 13.62
N PRO A 16 -32.12 -7.90 12.46
CA PRO A 16 -33.55 -7.60 12.44
C PRO A 16 -34.46 -8.66 13.09
N LYS A 17 -33.93 -9.83 13.46
CA LYS A 17 -34.62 -10.92 14.14
C LYS A 17 -34.24 -11.03 15.62
N GLY A 18 -33.50 -10.07 16.18
CA GLY A 18 -33.10 -10.08 17.59
C GLY A 18 -31.95 -11.04 17.91
N ARG A 19 -31.14 -11.43 16.91
CA ARG A 19 -30.04 -12.40 17.08
C ARG A 19 -28.69 -11.71 17.00
N ARG A 20 -27.75 -12.14 17.83
CA ARG A 20 -26.36 -11.67 17.84
C ARG A 20 -25.40 -12.71 17.29
N LEU A 21 -24.32 -12.25 16.66
CA LEU A 21 -23.24 -13.14 16.20
C LEU A 21 -22.55 -13.79 17.41
N ASP A 22 -22.52 -15.13 17.44
CA ASP A 22 -21.91 -15.90 18.53
C ASP A 22 -20.36 -15.79 18.47
N PRO A 23 -19.68 -15.25 19.49
CA PRO A 23 -18.21 -15.19 19.53
C PRO A 23 -17.53 -16.56 19.54
N GLY A 24 -18.25 -17.65 19.85
CA GLY A 24 -17.75 -19.02 19.80
C GLY A 24 -17.21 -19.44 18.42
N GLN A 25 -17.62 -18.76 17.35
CA GLN A 25 -17.14 -19.04 15.99
C GLN A 25 -15.86 -18.29 15.60
N TYR A 26 -15.38 -17.32 16.40
CA TYR A 26 -14.21 -16.51 16.05
C TYR A 26 -12.92 -17.32 15.88
N PRO A 27 -12.63 -18.36 16.69
CA PRO A 27 -11.48 -19.23 16.45
C PRO A 27 -11.54 -19.91 15.08
N GLU A 28 -12.72 -20.41 14.67
CA GLU A 28 -12.91 -21.03 13.36
C GLU A 28 -12.75 -20.02 12.22
N LEU A 29 -13.34 -18.81 12.35
CA LEU A 29 -13.16 -17.72 11.38
C LEU A 29 -11.69 -17.33 11.21
N ASN A 30 -10.96 -17.18 12.32
CA ASN A 30 -9.53 -16.87 12.26
C ASN A 30 -8.76 -18.03 11.61
N ALA A 31 -9.04 -19.28 11.98
CA ALA A 31 -8.39 -20.44 11.37
C ALA A 31 -8.56 -20.47 9.85
N VAL A 32 -9.75 -20.17 9.35
CA VAL A 32 -10.03 -20.04 7.91
C VAL A 32 -9.28 -18.85 7.31
N PHE A 33 -9.40 -17.67 7.92
CA PHE A 33 -8.85 -16.42 7.40
C PHE A 33 -7.33 -16.50 7.20
N TYR A 34 -6.63 -17.13 8.15
CA TYR A 34 -5.17 -17.23 8.14
C TYR A 34 -4.61 -18.39 7.30
N THR A 35 -5.44 -19.11 6.53
CA THR A 35 -4.97 -20.15 5.59
C THR A 35 -4.31 -19.57 4.33
N ALA A 36 -4.69 -18.38 3.89
CA ALA A 36 -4.14 -17.70 2.71
C ALA A 36 -2.92 -16.82 3.06
N ASP A 37 -2.16 -16.36 2.06
CA ASP A 37 -1.17 -15.29 2.21
C ASP A 37 -1.72 -13.99 1.56
N PRO A 38 -2.02 -12.93 2.34
CA PRO A 38 -2.54 -11.68 1.79
C PRO A 38 -1.53 -10.93 0.91
N ALA A 39 -0.23 -11.19 1.06
CA ALA A 39 0.81 -10.54 0.27
C ALA A 39 1.02 -11.23 -1.09
N GLU A 40 0.63 -12.49 -1.24
CA GLU A 40 0.87 -13.32 -2.44
C GLU A 40 0.37 -12.63 -3.71
N PHE A 41 -0.83 -12.07 -3.70
CA PHE A 41 -1.38 -11.38 -4.87
C PHE A 41 -0.54 -10.15 -5.29
N ILE A 42 -0.01 -9.41 -4.32
CA ILE A 42 0.82 -8.23 -4.58
C ILE A 42 2.21 -8.65 -5.08
N LYS A 43 2.79 -9.70 -4.48
CA LYS A 43 4.06 -10.31 -4.92
C LYS A 43 3.95 -10.77 -6.37
N MET A 44 2.91 -11.55 -6.69
CA MET A 44 2.67 -12.06 -8.04
C MET A 44 2.48 -10.95 -9.08
N ARG A 45 1.77 -9.85 -8.74
CA ARG A 45 1.64 -8.70 -9.65
C ARG A 45 2.98 -7.99 -9.86
N THR A 46 3.77 -7.84 -8.79
CA THR A 46 5.10 -7.21 -8.85
C THR A 46 6.05 -8.03 -9.72
N GLU A 47 6.10 -9.35 -9.51
CA GLU A 47 6.89 -10.28 -10.31
C GLU A 47 6.44 -10.28 -11.77
N SER A 48 5.14 -10.38 -12.02
CA SER A 48 4.57 -10.35 -13.38
C SER A 48 4.90 -9.04 -14.10
N LEU A 49 4.88 -7.91 -13.38
CA LEU A 49 5.24 -6.61 -13.95
C LEU A 49 6.73 -6.53 -14.27
N SER A 50 7.59 -7.10 -13.42
CA SER A 50 9.04 -7.10 -13.61
C SER A 50 9.46 -7.78 -14.91
N LEU A 51 8.70 -8.77 -15.38
CA LEU A 51 8.93 -9.43 -16.67
C LEU A 51 8.79 -8.45 -17.85
N MET A 52 7.97 -7.41 -17.73
CA MET A 52 7.79 -6.41 -18.80
C MET A 52 9.02 -5.51 -18.97
N ALA A 53 9.96 -5.53 -18.01
CA ALA A 53 11.24 -4.85 -18.10
C ALA A 53 12.32 -5.68 -18.83
N CYS A 54 12.05 -6.96 -19.15
CA CYS A 54 12.97 -7.81 -19.90
C CYS A 54 13.11 -7.38 -21.37
N SER A 55 14.18 -7.84 -22.03
CA SER A 55 14.38 -7.62 -23.46
C SER A 55 13.44 -8.47 -24.32
N ASP A 56 13.27 -8.09 -25.58
CA ASP A 56 12.44 -8.83 -26.54
C ASP A 56 12.92 -10.28 -26.71
N ASP A 57 14.23 -10.49 -26.76
CA ASP A 57 14.85 -11.82 -26.87
C ASP A 57 14.51 -12.71 -25.67
N GLN A 58 14.46 -12.12 -24.46
CA GLN A 58 14.08 -12.85 -23.24
C GLN A 58 12.59 -13.18 -23.22
N LEU A 59 11.74 -12.31 -23.77
CA LEU A 59 10.29 -12.47 -23.78
C LEU A 59 9.79 -13.37 -24.92
N ALA A 60 10.50 -13.41 -26.06
CA ALA A 60 10.05 -14.11 -27.27
C ALA A 60 9.71 -15.59 -27.04
N PRO A 61 10.50 -16.40 -26.29
CA PRO A 61 10.13 -17.79 -25.99
C PRO A 61 8.83 -17.92 -25.17
N LEU A 62 8.61 -17.02 -24.21
CA LEU A 62 7.43 -17.03 -23.32
C LEU A 62 6.15 -16.68 -24.09
N TYR A 63 6.25 -15.69 -24.96
CA TYR A 63 5.15 -15.20 -25.79
C TYR A 63 4.86 -16.11 -27.00
N GLY A 64 5.90 -16.79 -27.52
CA GLY A 64 5.81 -17.75 -28.63
C GLY A 64 5.23 -19.11 -28.27
N SER A 65 4.89 -19.36 -27.01
CA SER A 65 4.28 -20.61 -26.54
C SER A 65 2.76 -20.53 -26.49
N ASP A 66 2.07 -21.65 -26.72
CA ASP A 66 0.64 -21.78 -26.42
C ASP A 66 0.41 -21.68 -24.90
N ARG A 67 -0.63 -20.94 -24.51
CA ARG A 67 -1.03 -20.74 -23.11
C ARG A 67 -2.53 -20.98 -22.98
N VAL A 68 -2.96 -21.47 -21.82
CA VAL A 68 -4.39 -21.70 -21.52
C VAL A 68 -4.71 -21.12 -20.16
N ILE A 69 -5.79 -20.32 -20.08
CA ILE A 69 -6.36 -19.86 -18.82
C ILE A 69 -7.77 -20.43 -18.72
N GLY A 70 -7.95 -21.45 -17.87
CA GLY A 70 -9.21 -22.20 -17.79
C GLY A 70 -9.53 -22.87 -19.12
N THR A 71 -10.52 -22.36 -19.84
CA THR A 71 -10.92 -22.84 -21.17
C THR A 71 -10.53 -21.89 -22.30
N ALA A 72 -9.88 -20.75 -22.00
CA ALA A 72 -9.48 -19.76 -23.00
C ALA A 72 -8.06 -20.07 -23.53
N PRO A 73 -7.92 -20.46 -24.81
CA PRO A 73 -6.61 -20.66 -25.43
C PRO A 73 -6.03 -19.33 -25.92
N PHE A 74 -4.73 -19.16 -25.71
CA PHE A 74 -3.94 -18.05 -26.23
C PHE A 74 -2.79 -18.64 -27.04
N GLY A 75 -2.85 -18.46 -28.36
CA GLY A 75 -1.78 -18.91 -29.24
C GLY A 75 -0.49 -18.09 -29.10
N PRO A 76 0.56 -18.46 -29.86
CA PRO A 76 1.78 -17.69 -29.94
C PRO A 76 1.48 -16.26 -30.40
N MET A 77 2.10 -15.28 -29.74
CA MET A 77 1.99 -13.87 -30.12
C MET A 77 3.36 -13.21 -29.98
N PRO A 78 3.65 -12.12 -30.70
CA PRO A 78 4.87 -11.38 -30.45
C PRO A 78 4.84 -10.72 -29.05
N PRO A 79 5.99 -10.54 -28.38
CA PRO A 79 6.07 -9.68 -27.21
C PRO A 79 5.51 -8.28 -27.53
N PRO A 80 4.86 -7.59 -26.57
CA PRO A 80 4.47 -6.20 -26.76
C PRO A 80 5.70 -5.34 -27.02
N GLY A 81 5.58 -4.35 -27.92
CA GLY A 81 6.69 -3.44 -28.22
C GLY A 81 7.12 -2.59 -27.01
N PRO A 82 8.28 -1.91 -27.09
CA PRO A 82 8.86 -1.15 -25.97
C PRO A 82 7.92 -0.10 -25.36
N ASP A 83 7.32 0.79 -26.16
CA ASP A 83 6.48 1.87 -25.61
C ASP A 83 5.21 1.34 -24.92
N PRO A 84 4.44 0.38 -25.51
CA PRO A 84 3.36 -0.28 -24.79
C PRO A 84 3.79 -0.91 -23.46
N ARG A 85 4.98 -1.55 -23.40
CA ARG A 85 5.50 -2.11 -22.14
C ARG A 85 5.82 -1.02 -21.12
N GLN A 86 6.49 0.05 -21.53
CA GLN A 86 6.81 1.17 -20.63
C GLN A 86 5.54 1.84 -20.07
N ARG A 87 4.53 2.08 -20.91
CA ARG A 87 3.23 2.61 -20.44
C ARG A 87 2.57 1.66 -19.45
N TYR A 88 2.56 0.36 -19.75
CA TYR A 88 2.00 -0.65 -18.84
C TYR A 88 2.74 -0.69 -17.50
N ILE A 89 4.07 -0.69 -17.49
CA ILE A 89 4.90 -0.64 -16.27
C ILE A 89 4.50 0.53 -15.38
N ARG A 90 4.41 1.73 -15.96
CA ARG A 90 4.10 2.96 -15.22
C ARG A 90 2.70 2.92 -14.60
N MET A 91 1.70 2.54 -15.38
CA MET A 91 0.31 2.47 -14.92
C MET A 91 0.09 1.37 -13.87
N GLU A 92 0.64 0.18 -14.13
CA GLU A 92 0.50 -0.98 -13.24
C GLU A 92 1.25 -0.78 -11.92
N ALA A 93 2.42 -0.12 -11.92
CA ALA A 93 3.14 0.20 -10.70
C ALA A 93 2.32 1.09 -9.75
N VAL A 94 1.63 2.12 -10.25
CA VAL A 94 0.72 2.95 -9.44
C VAL A 94 -0.43 2.13 -8.88
N MET A 95 -1.00 1.20 -9.67
CA MET A 95 -2.08 0.33 -9.21
C MET A 95 -1.62 -0.64 -8.13
N ILE A 96 -0.45 -1.26 -8.29
CA ILE A 96 0.14 -2.17 -7.31
C ILE A 96 0.40 -1.43 -6.00
N ALA A 97 1.07 -0.27 -6.05
CA ALA A 97 1.43 0.48 -4.85
C ALA A 97 0.20 0.99 -4.07
N ASN A 98 -0.85 1.46 -4.76
CA ASN A 98 -2.10 1.84 -4.12
C ASN A 98 -2.80 0.64 -3.47
N HIS A 99 -2.87 -0.49 -4.18
CA HIS A 99 -3.49 -1.70 -3.63
C HIS A 99 -2.73 -2.22 -2.41
N ALA A 100 -1.40 -2.28 -2.49
CA ALA A 100 -0.54 -2.70 -1.39
C ALA A 100 -0.71 -1.78 -0.16
N SER A 101 -0.72 -0.45 -0.39
CA SER A 101 -0.91 0.54 0.67
C SER A 101 -2.27 0.38 1.37
N GLU A 102 -3.34 0.22 0.59
CA GLU A 102 -4.68 0.02 1.14
C GLU A 102 -4.80 -1.31 1.90
N ALA A 103 -4.25 -2.40 1.36
CA ALA A 103 -4.26 -3.71 1.99
C ALA A 103 -3.53 -3.69 3.35
N LEU A 104 -2.33 -3.10 3.41
CA LEU A 104 -1.55 -2.97 4.64
C LEU A 104 -2.30 -2.18 5.71
N LEU A 105 -2.82 -1.00 5.36
CA LEU A 105 -3.52 -0.12 6.30
C LEU A 105 -4.80 -0.78 6.82
N ARG A 106 -5.62 -1.38 5.93
CA ARG A 106 -6.84 -2.08 6.34
C ARG A 106 -6.54 -3.23 7.28
N LEU A 107 -5.55 -4.07 6.95
CA LEU A 107 -5.15 -5.18 7.81
C LEU A 107 -4.62 -4.68 9.16
N PHE A 108 -3.78 -3.64 9.16
CA PHE A 108 -3.29 -3.02 10.40
C PHE A 108 -4.46 -2.59 11.31
N PHE A 109 -5.40 -1.78 10.80
CA PHE A 109 -6.54 -1.33 11.60
C PHE A 109 -7.44 -2.48 12.05
N ALA A 110 -7.66 -3.49 11.20
CA ALA A 110 -8.45 -4.65 11.60
C ALA A 110 -7.82 -5.41 12.78
N HIS A 111 -6.49 -5.53 12.82
CA HIS A 111 -5.79 -6.20 13.93
C HIS A 111 -5.71 -5.34 15.19
N VAL A 112 -5.70 -4.01 15.06
CA VAL A 112 -5.76 -3.07 16.19
C VAL A 112 -7.15 -3.02 16.81
N GLU A 113 -8.19 -2.85 15.99
CA GLU A 113 -9.55 -2.53 16.44
C GLU A 113 -10.40 -3.78 16.73
N HIS A 114 -10.13 -4.87 16.02
CA HIS A 114 -10.88 -6.12 16.10
C HIS A 114 -9.97 -7.33 16.36
N PRO A 115 -9.13 -7.28 17.43
CA PRO A 115 -8.13 -8.30 17.71
C PRO A 115 -8.72 -9.66 18.13
N GLU A 116 -10.03 -9.78 18.28
CA GLU A 116 -10.70 -11.06 18.48
C GLU A 116 -11.01 -11.79 17.16
N CYS A 117 -11.29 -11.04 16.09
CA CYS A 117 -11.59 -11.56 14.76
C CYS A 117 -11.34 -10.49 13.68
N PRO A 118 -10.09 -10.33 13.22
CA PRO A 118 -9.73 -9.30 12.24
C PRO A 118 -10.50 -9.42 10.92
N TRP A 119 -10.91 -10.62 10.54
CA TRP A 119 -11.67 -10.84 9.31
C TRP A 119 -13.04 -10.13 9.33
N LEU A 120 -13.72 -10.09 10.48
CA LEU A 120 -14.96 -9.31 10.63
C LEU A 120 -14.69 -7.81 10.54
N GLY A 121 -13.58 -7.35 11.13
CA GLY A 121 -13.12 -5.96 11.02
C GLY A 121 -12.89 -5.54 9.57
N MET A 122 -12.18 -6.37 8.81
CA MET A 122 -11.96 -6.16 7.37
C MET A 122 -13.29 -6.09 6.60
N SER A 123 -14.21 -7.01 6.89
CA SER A 123 -15.49 -7.13 6.18
C SER A 123 -16.49 -6.02 6.49
N ALA A 124 -16.35 -5.36 7.66
CA ALA A 124 -17.20 -4.23 8.04
C ALA A 124 -16.69 -2.87 7.56
N SER A 125 -15.44 -2.78 7.08
CA SER A 125 -14.83 -1.54 6.61
C SER A 125 -15.27 -1.17 5.18
N ASN A 126 -16.58 -1.07 4.95
CA ASN A 126 -17.15 -0.81 3.60
C ASN A 126 -17.41 0.68 3.33
N ASP A 127 -17.44 1.52 4.36
CA ASP A 127 -17.55 2.97 4.20
C ASP A 127 -16.17 3.59 3.93
N PHE A 128 -15.96 3.98 2.67
CA PHE A 128 -14.69 4.57 2.26
C PHE A 128 -14.46 5.98 2.82
N ALA A 129 -15.52 6.74 3.13
CA ALA A 129 -15.39 8.06 3.73
C ALA A 129 -14.93 7.96 5.19
N GLU A 130 -15.54 7.04 5.96
CA GLU A 130 -15.09 6.75 7.33
C GLU A 130 -13.64 6.23 7.36
N TYR A 131 -13.29 5.35 6.43
CA TYR A 131 -11.92 4.87 6.29
C TYR A 131 -10.93 6.00 6.01
N LYS A 132 -11.23 6.91 5.08
CA LYS A 132 -10.39 8.09 4.82
C LYS A 132 -10.27 9.01 6.02
N ALA A 133 -11.36 9.26 6.75
CA ALA A 133 -11.33 10.07 7.96
C ALA A 133 -10.42 9.45 9.02
N LYS A 134 -10.47 8.12 9.18
CA LYS A 134 -9.58 7.37 10.07
C LYS A 134 -8.11 7.52 9.67
N LEU A 135 -7.79 7.38 8.38
CA LEU A 135 -6.43 7.59 7.88
C LEU A 135 -5.93 9.02 8.12
N ALA A 136 -6.78 10.01 7.86
CA ALA A 136 -6.42 11.41 8.11
C ALA A 136 -6.17 11.66 9.61
N ALA A 137 -6.98 11.08 10.49
CA ALA A 137 -6.76 11.16 11.93
C ALA A 137 -5.46 10.47 12.36
N ALA A 138 -5.11 9.31 11.79
CA ALA A 138 -3.85 8.63 12.07
C ALA A 138 -2.63 9.43 11.59
N LEU A 139 -2.71 10.06 10.41
CA LEU A 139 -1.64 10.95 9.93
C LEU A 139 -1.46 12.18 10.83
N ASN A 140 -2.55 12.78 11.30
CA ASN A 140 -2.49 13.97 12.15
C ASN A 140 -1.97 13.68 13.57
N ASN A 141 -2.37 12.53 14.14
CA ASN A 141 -2.00 12.18 15.52
C ASN A 141 -0.69 11.37 15.59
N GLY A 142 -0.23 10.83 14.46
CA GLY A 142 0.78 9.78 14.42
C GLY A 142 0.17 8.39 14.62
N PHE A 143 0.78 7.39 13.99
CA PHE A 143 0.47 5.99 14.26
C PHE A 143 1.02 5.59 15.63
N ASP A 144 0.22 4.85 16.40
CA ASP A 144 0.59 4.44 17.74
C ASP A 144 1.71 3.37 17.69
N ARG A 145 2.84 3.67 18.36
CA ARG A 145 4.03 2.82 18.36
C ARG A 145 3.77 1.44 18.97
N GLU A 146 3.00 1.39 20.06
CA GLU A 146 2.69 0.13 20.74
C GLU A 146 1.82 -0.77 19.86
N GLN A 147 0.87 -0.18 19.13
CA GLN A 147 0.06 -0.88 18.14
C GLN A 147 0.91 -1.41 16.98
N ILE A 148 1.83 -0.59 16.46
CA ILE A 148 2.79 -1.03 15.41
C ILE A 148 3.59 -2.23 15.91
N ALA A 149 4.24 -2.10 17.07
CA ALA A 149 5.04 -3.17 17.67
C ALA A 149 4.21 -4.45 17.89
N THR A 150 3.00 -4.31 18.44
CA THR A 150 2.10 -5.44 18.70
C THR A 150 1.67 -6.16 17.42
N VAL A 151 1.31 -5.41 16.37
CA VAL A 151 0.75 -5.97 15.14
C VAL A 151 1.84 -6.56 14.24
N PHE A 152 2.99 -5.89 14.10
CA PHE A 152 4.03 -6.30 13.15
C PHE A 152 5.16 -7.11 13.79
N LEU A 153 5.49 -6.85 15.06
CA LEU A 153 6.58 -7.50 15.78
C LEU A 153 6.07 -8.47 16.86
N GLY A 154 4.76 -8.48 17.12
CA GLY A 154 4.08 -9.47 17.95
C GLY A 154 4.15 -9.23 19.47
N GLY A 155 4.58 -8.05 19.91
CA GLY A 155 4.71 -7.67 21.31
C GLY A 155 5.14 -6.21 21.45
N VAL A 156 5.06 -5.67 22.67
CA VAL A 156 5.34 -4.24 22.94
C VAL A 156 6.84 -3.92 23.11
N ASN A 157 7.68 -4.95 23.19
CA ASN A 157 9.14 -4.88 23.20
C ASN A 157 9.70 -6.23 22.72
N ARG A 158 11.01 -6.29 22.39
CA ARG A 158 11.63 -7.52 21.88
C ARG A 158 11.48 -8.74 22.79
N VAL A 159 11.43 -8.54 24.10
CA VAL A 159 11.32 -9.62 25.09
C VAL A 159 9.91 -10.22 25.07
N ASP A 160 8.87 -9.37 25.07
CA ASP A 160 7.47 -9.79 24.94
C ASP A 160 7.17 -10.40 23.56
N SER A 161 7.84 -9.90 22.52
CA SER A 161 7.81 -10.47 21.18
C SER A 161 8.55 -11.81 21.07
N CYS A 162 9.49 -12.10 21.97
CA CYS A 162 10.38 -13.28 21.93
C CYS A 162 11.19 -13.40 20.63
N ILE A 163 11.62 -12.27 20.06
CA ILE A 163 12.40 -12.23 18.81
C ILE A 163 13.86 -11.85 19.08
N GLN A 164 14.75 -12.30 18.20
CA GLN A 164 16.20 -12.06 18.30
C GLN A 164 16.60 -10.77 17.58
N LEU A 165 16.08 -9.65 18.08
CA LEU A 165 16.54 -8.31 17.77
C LEU A 165 17.21 -7.71 19.01
N THR A 166 18.12 -6.76 18.82
CA THR A 166 18.56 -5.85 19.87
C THR A 166 17.46 -4.83 20.18
N ASP A 167 17.56 -4.12 21.32
CA ASP A 167 16.60 -3.06 21.66
C ASP A 167 16.63 -1.92 20.62
N ALA A 168 17.80 -1.60 20.07
CA ALA A 168 17.95 -0.59 19.02
C ALA A 168 17.29 -1.00 17.70
N GLU A 169 17.50 -2.24 17.24
CA GLU A 169 16.84 -2.77 16.04
C GLU A 169 15.31 -2.85 16.22
N PHE A 170 14.84 -3.13 17.44
CA PHE A 170 13.40 -3.17 17.71
C PHE A 170 12.75 -1.79 17.56
N GLU A 171 13.38 -0.74 18.11
CA GLU A 171 12.90 0.64 17.94
C GLU A 171 13.03 1.12 16.49
N ASP A 172 14.13 0.80 15.80
CA ASP A 172 14.33 1.13 14.38
C ASP A 172 13.25 0.48 13.49
N ALA A 173 12.86 -0.77 13.80
CA ALA A 173 11.78 -1.44 13.09
C ALA A 173 10.41 -0.77 13.31
N ILE A 174 10.15 -0.22 14.50
CA ILE A 174 8.92 0.53 14.76
C ILE A 174 8.92 1.83 13.97
N ASP A 175 10.04 2.55 13.94
CA ASP A 175 10.21 3.80 13.21
C ASP A 175 10.02 3.57 11.70
N SER A 176 10.64 2.51 11.17
CA SER A 176 10.54 2.16 9.75
C SER A 176 9.10 1.78 9.35
N LEU A 177 8.40 1.00 10.16
CA LEU A 177 7.00 0.65 9.95
C LEU A 177 6.07 1.86 10.06
N ALA A 178 6.32 2.76 11.02
CA ALA A 178 5.58 4.01 11.14
C ALA A 178 5.73 4.87 9.88
N MET A 179 6.96 5.02 9.39
CA MET A 179 7.25 5.75 8.15
C MET A 179 6.53 5.11 6.94
N LEU A 180 6.55 3.78 6.84
CA LEU A 180 5.86 3.05 5.77
C LEU A 180 4.34 3.23 5.82
N LEU A 181 3.73 3.18 7.01
CA LEU A 181 2.30 3.42 7.20
C LEU A 181 1.92 4.86 6.86
N ILE A 182 2.77 5.84 7.20
CA ILE A 182 2.59 7.25 6.82
C ILE A 182 2.64 7.42 5.30
N ASP A 183 3.61 6.81 4.60
CA ASP A 183 3.66 6.82 3.14
C ASP A 183 2.41 6.21 2.51
N CYS A 184 1.98 5.05 3.02
CA CYS A 184 0.76 4.38 2.57
C CYS A 184 -0.49 5.27 2.75
N ALA A 185 -0.63 5.92 3.91
CA ALA A 185 -1.78 6.76 4.21
C ALA A 185 -1.80 8.03 3.35
N ASN A 186 -0.63 8.65 3.14
CA ASN A 186 -0.47 9.78 2.22
C ASN A 186 -0.84 9.39 0.79
N ARG A 187 -0.44 8.19 0.32
CA ARG A 187 -0.81 7.68 -1.01
C ARG A 187 -2.33 7.49 -1.12
N VAL A 188 -2.95 6.74 -0.20
CA VAL A 188 -4.40 6.45 -0.25
C VAL A 188 -5.26 7.72 -0.22
N LEU A 189 -4.84 8.74 0.53
CA LEU A 189 -5.57 10.00 0.62
C LEU A 189 -5.26 10.97 -0.54
N GLY A 190 -3.97 11.12 -0.87
CA GLY A 190 -3.47 12.15 -1.76
C GLY A 190 -3.42 11.77 -3.24
N ASP A 191 -3.33 10.48 -3.56
CA ASP A 191 -3.09 9.97 -4.91
C ASP A 191 -4.33 9.30 -5.52
N ALA A 192 -5.50 9.51 -4.90
CA ALA A 192 -6.77 8.94 -5.36
C ALA A 192 -7.15 9.31 -6.81
N PHE A 193 -6.76 10.49 -7.28
CA PHE A 193 -7.04 10.92 -8.65
C PHE A 193 -6.17 10.20 -9.67
N VAL A 194 -4.84 10.17 -9.46
CA VAL A 194 -3.95 9.41 -10.36
C VAL A 194 -4.30 7.92 -10.34
N TYR A 195 -4.61 7.35 -9.17
CA TYR A 195 -5.06 5.96 -9.04
C TYR A 195 -6.32 5.69 -9.88
N ASN A 196 -7.36 6.52 -9.74
CA ASN A 196 -8.58 6.36 -10.54
C ASN A 196 -8.29 6.54 -12.04
N ALA A 197 -7.40 7.48 -12.39
CA ALA A 197 -7.08 7.74 -13.78
C ALA A 197 -6.38 6.55 -14.45
N VAL A 198 -5.36 5.98 -13.79
CA VAL A 198 -4.63 4.81 -14.31
C VAL A 198 -5.50 3.55 -14.30
N LYS A 199 -6.31 3.34 -13.25
CA LYS A 199 -7.19 2.17 -13.11
C LYS A 199 -8.17 2.02 -14.26
N HIS A 200 -8.67 3.14 -14.78
CA HIS A 200 -9.63 3.13 -15.89
C HIS A 200 -8.98 3.26 -17.26
N GLY A 201 -7.67 3.47 -17.36
CA GLY A 201 -6.89 3.49 -18.61
C GLY A 201 -7.25 4.58 -19.63
N VAL A 202 -8.31 5.35 -19.40
CA VAL A 202 -8.87 6.35 -20.33
C VAL A 202 -8.44 7.78 -20.03
N SER A 203 -7.71 8.00 -18.93
CA SER A 203 -7.50 9.36 -18.41
C SER A 203 -6.06 9.68 -18.04
N ALA A 204 -5.12 8.74 -18.12
CA ALA A 204 -3.70 9.01 -17.97
C ALA A 204 -2.99 8.93 -19.33
N VAL A 205 -2.57 10.07 -19.87
CA VAL A 205 -1.59 10.08 -20.97
C VAL A 205 -0.22 9.93 -20.33
N ALA A 206 0.42 8.78 -20.55
CA ALA A 206 1.85 8.66 -20.32
C ALA A 206 2.54 9.41 -21.46
N VAL A 207 2.98 10.64 -21.19
CA VAL A 207 3.78 11.41 -22.14
C VAL A 207 5.17 10.80 -22.10
N ASP A 208 5.45 9.91 -23.05
CA ASP A 208 6.73 9.20 -23.18
C ASP A 208 7.69 10.00 -24.06
N ASP A 209 7.96 11.23 -23.62
CA ASP A 209 8.91 12.09 -24.29
C ASP A 209 10.11 12.25 -23.34
N ALA A 210 11.24 11.65 -23.72
CA ALA A 210 12.49 11.78 -22.98
C ALA A 210 12.98 13.25 -22.94
N GLU A 211 12.45 14.11 -23.81
CA GLU A 211 12.69 15.55 -23.83
C GLU A 211 11.65 16.35 -23.02
N ALA A 212 10.59 15.71 -22.50
CA ALA A 212 9.62 16.40 -21.64
C ALA A 212 10.32 16.87 -20.36
N LYS A 213 10.41 18.19 -20.23
CA LYS A 213 11.04 18.87 -19.10
C LYS A 213 10.11 19.94 -18.58
N VAL A 214 9.91 19.93 -17.26
CA VAL A 214 9.37 21.10 -16.55
C VAL A 214 10.56 21.86 -16.00
N ALA A 215 10.82 23.05 -16.54
CA ALA A 215 11.87 23.94 -16.04
C ALA A 215 11.24 25.19 -15.39
N TRP A 216 11.79 25.60 -14.26
CA TRP A 216 11.51 26.89 -13.66
C TRP A 216 12.59 27.89 -14.07
N GLN A 217 12.16 28.99 -14.67
CA GLN A 217 13.03 30.12 -15.02
C GLN A 217 12.92 31.18 -13.91
N PRO A 218 13.90 31.29 -12.99
CA PRO A 218 13.94 32.41 -12.07
C PRO A 218 14.16 33.73 -12.83
N THR A 219 13.66 34.84 -12.29
CA THR A 219 13.77 36.19 -12.90
C THR A 219 15.24 36.61 -13.10
N ASN A 220 16.12 36.18 -12.19
CA ASN A 220 17.58 36.37 -12.27
C ASN A 220 18.27 35.05 -11.91
N GLY A 221 18.60 34.22 -12.91
CA GLY A 221 19.34 32.97 -12.71
C GLY A 221 19.21 31.99 -13.87
N GLU A 222 19.96 30.90 -13.80
CA GLU A 222 19.86 29.80 -14.77
C GLU A 222 18.55 29.02 -14.59
N PRO A 223 17.97 28.47 -15.67
CA PRO A 223 16.81 27.59 -15.58
C PRO A 223 17.10 26.38 -14.69
N VAL A 224 16.16 26.05 -13.81
CA VAL A 224 16.21 24.87 -12.95
C VAL A 224 15.24 23.83 -13.47
N ILE A 225 15.74 22.64 -13.84
CA ILE A 225 14.88 21.52 -14.22
C ILE A 225 14.18 21.00 -12.95
N LEU A 226 12.86 21.09 -12.92
CA LEU A 226 12.01 20.58 -11.84
C LEU A 226 11.57 19.14 -12.08
N HIS A 227 11.45 18.74 -13.35
CA HIS A 227 11.06 17.39 -13.77
C HIS A 227 11.64 17.09 -15.14
N GLU A 228 12.13 15.87 -15.32
CA GLU A 228 12.53 15.32 -16.60
C GLU A 228 11.98 13.89 -16.77
N GLY A 229 11.46 13.60 -17.96
CA GLY A 229 10.98 12.29 -18.36
C GLY A 229 9.46 12.10 -18.21
N PRO A 230 9.00 10.85 -18.07
CA PRO A 230 7.60 10.54 -18.26
C PRO A 230 6.71 11.02 -17.11
N THR A 231 5.50 11.44 -17.45
CA THR A 231 4.46 11.86 -16.49
C THR A 231 3.14 11.16 -16.75
N HIS A 232 2.34 11.02 -15.69
CA HIS A 232 0.92 10.74 -15.80
C HIS A 232 0.16 12.05 -15.95
N VAL A 233 -0.48 12.25 -17.10
CA VAL A 233 -1.31 13.43 -17.35
C VAL A 233 -2.78 13.07 -17.32
N TYR A 234 -3.57 13.72 -16.46
CA TYR A 234 -4.99 13.41 -16.30
C TYR A 234 -5.86 14.62 -15.97
N LEU A 235 -7.15 14.50 -16.31
CA LEU A 235 -8.18 15.50 -16.01
C LEU A 235 -9.00 15.08 -14.80
N HIS A 236 -9.35 16.06 -13.97
CA HIS A 236 -10.25 15.83 -12.84
C HIS A 236 -11.03 17.10 -12.50
N LYS A 237 -12.15 16.94 -11.77
CA LYS A 237 -13.09 18.04 -11.56
C LYS A 237 -12.65 18.99 -10.43
N LYS A 238 -11.84 18.55 -9.46
CA LYS A 238 -11.58 19.27 -8.21
C LYS A 238 -10.09 19.48 -7.99
N ALA A 239 -9.65 20.60 -7.44
CA ALA A 239 -8.22 20.89 -7.27
C ALA A 239 -7.42 19.79 -6.53
N SER A 240 -8.04 19.13 -5.55
CA SER A 240 -7.48 18.01 -4.80
C SER A 240 -8.57 17.04 -4.33
N PRO A 241 -8.21 15.83 -3.84
CA PRO A 241 -9.20 14.89 -3.28
C PRO A 241 -10.06 15.47 -2.14
N ASN A 242 -9.52 16.46 -1.41
CA ASN A 242 -10.15 17.09 -0.25
C ASN A 242 -10.73 18.49 -0.56
N ALA A 243 -10.68 18.93 -1.81
CA ALA A 243 -11.22 20.20 -2.27
C ALA A 243 -12.71 20.36 -1.91
N ALA A 244 -13.07 21.60 -1.54
CA ALA A 244 -14.43 21.99 -1.23
C ALA A 244 -15.34 21.81 -2.45
N ARG A 245 -16.66 21.75 -2.22
CA ARG A 245 -17.64 21.47 -3.30
C ARG A 245 -17.85 22.65 -4.25
N ASP A 246 -17.48 23.85 -3.83
CA ASP A 246 -17.67 25.14 -4.49
C ASP A 246 -16.40 25.67 -5.17
N GLU A 247 -15.30 24.92 -5.12
CA GLU A 247 -14.04 25.29 -5.77
C GLU A 247 -14.13 25.20 -7.31
N ALA A 248 -13.25 25.94 -7.99
CA ALA A 248 -13.06 25.89 -9.42
C ALA A 248 -13.12 24.46 -9.98
N HIS A 249 -13.99 24.26 -10.98
CA HIS A 249 -14.11 22.98 -11.67
C HIS A 249 -13.11 22.85 -12.82
N TRP A 250 -12.63 21.63 -13.01
CA TRP A 250 -11.77 21.15 -14.10
C TRP A 250 -10.31 21.58 -14.02
N TRP A 251 -9.47 20.56 -13.87
CA TRP A 251 -8.04 20.66 -13.65
C TRP A 251 -7.33 19.65 -14.53
N LEU A 252 -6.24 20.08 -15.15
CA LEU A 252 -5.24 19.23 -15.76
C LEU A 252 -4.14 18.98 -14.74
N THR A 253 -3.73 17.73 -14.55
CA THR A 253 -2.64 17.41 -13.64
C THR A 253 -1.60 16.56 -14.32
N MET A 254 -0.35 16.94 -14.13
CA MET A 254 0.84 16.18 -14.47
C MET A 254 1.44 15.66 -13.17
N GLU A 255 1.68 14.36 -13.11
CA GLU A 255 2.24 13.70 -11.93
C GLU A 255 3.43 12.82 -12.34
N ASP A 256 4.51 12.86 -11.55
CA ASP A 256 5.72 12.09 -11.82
C ASP A 256 5.39 10.60 -11.90
N SER A 257 5.85 9.95 -12.96
CA SER A 257 5.69 8.51 -13.15
C SER A 257 6.96 7.81 -12.71
N ASN A 258 7.00 7.38 -11.44
CA ASN A 258 8.18 6.74 -10.85
C ASN A 258 7.93 5.25 -10.49
N PRO A 259 7.91 4.35 -11.49
CA PRO A 259 7.66 2.92 -11.24
C PRO A 259 8.72 2.28 -10.33
N GLY A 260 9.96 2.78 -10.34
CA GLY A 260 11.01 2.32 -9.44
C GLY A 260 10.64 2.54 -7.97
N ARG A 261 10.23 3.77 -7.62
CA ARG A 261 9.72 4.09 -6.27
C ARG A 261 8.50 3.25 -5.92
N GLU A 262 7.50 3.20 -6.80
CA GLU A 262 6.24 2.50 -6.51
C GLU A 262 6.47 1.00 -6.26
N LEU A 263 7.35 0.35 -7.02
CA LEU A 263 7.68 -1.05 -6.81
C LEU A 263 8.57 -1.28 -5.58
N SER A 264 9.58 -0.43 -5.34
CA SER A 264 10.41 -0.54 -4.13
C SER A 264 9.57 -0.44 -2.85
N VAL A 265 8.66 0.53 -2.78
CA VAL A 265 7.74 0.65 -1.64
C VAL A 265 6.80 -0.56 -1.55
N SER A 266 6.27 -1.03 -2.69
CA SER A 266 5.38 -2.19 -2.71
C SER A 266 6.05 -3.46 -2.16
N VAL A 267 7.33 -3.67 -2.43
CA VAL A 267 8.11 -4.80 -1.87
C VAL A 267 8.27 -4.66 -0.35
N LEU A 268 8.53 -3.46 0.18
CA LEU A 268 8.60 -3.29 1.63
C LEU A 268 7.23 -3.50 2.31
N ILE A 269 6.14 -3.12 1.62
CA ILE A 269 4.78 -3.41 2.09
C ILE A 269 4.53 -4.91 2.16
N THR A 270 4.99 -5.72 1.19
CA THR A 270 4.81 -7.18 1.28
C THR A 270 5.57 -7.79 2.46
N TYR A 271 6.76 -7.28 2.79
CA TYR A 271 7.48 -7.69 4.00
C TYR A 271 6.75 -7.34 5.30
N ALA A 272 6.11 -6.16 5.35
CA ALA A 272 5.28 -5.75 6.48
C ALA A 272 4.01 -6.62 6.60
N LEU A 273 3.36 -6.93 5.47
CA LEU A 273 2.22 -7.83 5.41
C LEU A 273 2.58 -9.24 5.90
N ASP A 274 3.70 -9.80 5.43
CA ASP A 274 4.20 -11.11 5.85
C ASP A 274 4.46 -11.17 7.36
N SER A 275 5.03 -10.09 7.92
CA SER A 275 5.31 -9.98 9.36
C SER A 275 4.02 -9.91 10.17
N LEU A 276 3.09 -9.03 9.78
CA LEU A 276 1.76 -8.92 10.39
C LEU A 276 1.04 -10.25 10.37
N TRP A 277 1.08 -10.94 9.22
CA TRP A 277 0.40 -12.22 9.03
C TRP A 277 1.03 -13.33 9.89
N SER A 278 2.36 -13.40 9.97
CA SER A 278 3.06 -14.35 10.84
C SER A 278 2.78 -14.10 12.31
N VAL A 279 2.75 -12.83 12.74
CA VAL A 279 2.34 -12.44 14.10
C VAL A 279 0.91 -12.87 14.40
N ALA A 280 -0.01 -12.66 13.45
CA ALA A 280 -1.38 -13.05 13.60
C ALA A 280 -1.54 -14.58 13.66
N ARG A 281 -0.89 -15.34 12.77
CA ARG A 281 -0.87 -16.81 12.82
C ARG A 281 -0.33 -17.32 14.14
N ARG A 282 0.75 -16.73 14.65
CA ARG A 282 1.23 -17.05 16.00
C ARG A 282 0.16 -16.82 17.05
N ARG A 283 -0.47 -15.65 17.05
CA ARG A 283 -1.50 -15.27 18.05
C ARG A 283 -2.75 -16.14 17.99
N TYR A 284 -3.26 -16.42 16.79
CA TYR A 284 -4.56 -17.06 16.61
C TYR A 284 -4.45 -18.58 16.46
N LEU A 285 -3.38 -19.07 15.84
CA LEU A 285 -3.20 -20.49 15.53
C LEU A 285 -2.13 -21.16 16.41
N GLY A 286 -1.31 -20.38 17.13
CA GLY A 286 -0.22 -20.90 17.96
C GLY A 286 1.00 -21.35 17.15
N GLU A 287 1.12 -20.91 15.89
CA GLU A 287 2.18 -21.32 14.97
C GLU A 287 3.41 -20.41 15.08
N SER A 288 4.60 -21.01 15.04
CA SER A 288 5.84 -20.24 14.85
C SER A 288 5.92 -19.73 13.41
N GLY A 289 6.64 -18.64 13.20
CA GLY A 289 6.85 -18.07 11.87
C GLY A 289 8.11 -17.22 11.80
N THR A 290 8.10 -16.23 10.92
CA THR A 290 9.17 -15.26 10.74
C THR A 290 8.59 -13.88 10.54
N ILE A 291 9.24 -12.86 11.09
CA ILE A 291 9.01 -11.47 10.71
C ILE A 291 10.16 -10.99 9.82
N ASN A 292 9.97 -9.89 9.11
CA ASN A 292 11.01 -9.20 8.37
C ASN A 292 11.42 -7.94 9.14
N TYR A 293 12.66 -7.89 9.60
CA TYR A 293 13.28 -6.65 10.01
C TYR A 293 13.62 -5.85 8.76
N VAL A 294 13.12 -4.62 8.69
CA VAL A 294 13.41 -3.64 7.64
C VAL A 294 13.88 -2.40 8.35
N SER A 295 15.14 -1.99 8.11
CA SER A 295 15.68 -0.81 8.79
C SER A 295 15.01 0.47 8.32
N ASN A 296 15.04 1.53 9.14
CA ASN A 296 14.49 2.82 8.72
C ASN A 296 15.18 3.33 7.44
N ALA A 297 16.50 3.13 7.34
CA ALA A 297 17.28 3.47 6.14
C ALA A 297 16.81 2.71 4.88
N ALA A 298 16.35 1.47 5.00
CA ALA A 298 15.80 0.72 3.86
C ALA A 298 14.48 1.33 3.37
N VAL A 299 13.61 1.78 4.29
CA VAL A 299 12.35 2.48 3.96
C VAL A 299 12.65 3.84 3.31
N GLU A 300 13.58 4.60 3.87
CA GLU A 300 14.03 5.87 3.27
C GLU A 300 14.60 5.68 1.87
N MET A 301 15.43 4.64 1.65
CA MET A 301 15.96 4.33 0.32
C MET A 301 14.85 4.02 -0.69
N ALA A 302 13.80 3.30 -0.29
CA ALA A 302 12.67 3.01 -1.16
C ALA A 302 11.82 4.25 -1.49
N ILE A 303 11.59 5.13 -0.50
CA ILE A 303 10.74 6.32 -0.66
C ILE A 303 11.49 7.46 -1.38
N TYR A 304 12.75 7.71 -1.01
CA TYR A 304 13.53 8.87 -1.45
C TYR A 304 14.58 8.52 -2.50
N GLY A 305 15.23 7.36 -2.40
CA GLY A 305 16.38 7.00 -3.24
C GLY A 305 16.04 6.94 -4.72
N ALA A 306 14.91 6.34 -5.08
CA ALA A 306 14.44 6.28 -6.46
C ALA A 306 14.12 7.67 -7.04
N THR A 307 13.47 8.53 -6.26
CA THR A 307 13.18 9.92 -6.64
C THR A 307 14.46 10.74 -6.82
N MET A 308 15.41 10.63 -5.89
CA MET A 308 16.67 11.38 -5.95
C MET A 308 17.54 10.96 -7.13
N ARG A 309 17.57 9.67 -7.48
CA ARG A 309 18.27 9.19 -8.69
C ARG A 309 17.64 9.69 -9.98
N ALA A 310 16.32 9.88 -9.99
CA ALA A 310 15.61 10.47 -11.11
C ALA A 310 15.82 11.99 -11.23
N MET A 311 16.41 12.65 -10.21
CA MET A 311 16.60 14.10 -10.16
C MET A 311 15.30 14.91 -10.32
N ASN A 312 14.14 14.27 -10.07
CA ASN A 312 12.83 14.91 -10.17
C ASN A 312 12.48 15.58 -8.84
N HIS A 313 12.30 16.90 -8.89
CA HIS A 313 11.91 17.71 -7.72
C HIS A 313 10.40 17.91 -7.63
N LEU A 314 9.69 17.79 -8.76
CA LEU A 314 8.25 17.91 -8.89
C LEU A 314 7.57 16.54 -8.74
N LYS A 315 6.69 16.39 -7.75
CA LYS A 315 5.77 15.24 -7.67
C LYS A 315 4.54 15.48 -8.54
N ARG A 316 3.91 16.65 -8.41
CA ARG A 316 2.62 16.96 -9.05
C ARG A 316 2.52 18.43 -9.41
N ALA A 317 2.05 18.73 -10.63
CA ALA A 317 1.61 20.05 -11.05
C ALA A 317 0.16 19.98 -11.52
N ALA A 318 -0.73 20.72 -10.87
CA ALA A 318 -2.13 20.85 -11.24
C ALA A 318 -2.40 22.26 -11.77
N HIS A 319 -3.05 22.34 -12.92
CA HIS A 319 -3.39 23.57 -13.62
C HIS A 319 -4.90 23.62 -13.80
N GLU A 320 -5.53 24.67 -13.28
CA GLU A 320 -6.92 24.95 -13.58
C GLU A 320 -7.09 25.18 -15.09
N LEU A 321 -8.11 24.57 -15.68
CA LEU A 321 -8.43 24.84 -17.08
C LEU A 321 -9.02 26.25 -17.23
N ILE A 322 -8.56 26.92 -18.28
CA ILE A 322 -8.99 28.27 -18.66
C ILE A 322 -10.51 28.31 -18.89
N LYS A 323 -11.17 29.35 -18.35
CA LYS A 323 -12.62 29.57 -18.46
C LYS A 323 -12.93 30.87 -19.18
N LEU A 324 -13.94 30.81 -20.05
CA LEU A 324 -14.45 31.95 -20.78
C LEU A 324 -15.63 32.57 -20.00
N LYS A 325 -15.60 33.88 -19.80
CA LYS A 325 -16.72 34.64 -19.25
C LYS A 325 -17.80 34.89 -20.31
N PRO A 326 -19.03 35.22 -19.89
CA PRO A 326 -20.09 35.60 -20.83
C PRO A 326 -19.75 36.78 -21.75
N ASP A 327 -18.81 37.66 -21.34
CA ASP A 327 -18.34 38.80 -22.14
C ASP A 327 -17.22 38.45 -23.12
N GLY A 328 -16.82 37.17 -23.21
CA GLY A 328 -15.76 36.69 -24.08
C GLY A 328 -14.34 36.91 -23.54
N SER A 329 -14.18 37.48 -22.35
CA SER A 329 -12.89 37.56 -21.67
C SER A 329 -12.54 36.25 -20.97
N VAL A 330 -11.26 36.09 -20.64
CA VAL A 330 -10.71 34.86 -20.07
C VAL A 330 -10.29 35.12 -18.61
N ASP A 331 -10.64 34.20 -17.71
CA ASP A 331 -10.20 34.27 -16.32
C ASP A 331 -8.72 33.92 -16.14
N GLY A 332 -8.12 34.42 -15.04
CA GLY A 332 -6.84 33.92 -14.57
C GLY A 332 -6.95 32.44 -14.16
N THR A 333 -5.84 31.72 -14.19
CA THR A 333 -5.78 30.30 -13.81
C THR A 333 -5.05 30.11 -12.50
N ILE A 334 -5.53 29.19 -11.67
CA ILE A 334 -4.83 28.75 -10.47
C ILE A 334 -3.90 27.57 -10.82
N HIS A 335 -2.72 27.57 -10.21
CA HIS A 335 -1.73 26.51 -10.35
C HIS A 335 -1.30 26.01 -8.98
N HIS A 336 -1.28 24.68 -8.80
CA HIS A 336 -0.76 24.02 -7.60
C HIS A 336 0.44 23.16 -7.97
N VAL A 337 1.54 23.36 -7.26
CA VAL A 337 2.78 22.62 -7.46
C VAL A 337 3.14 21.96 -6.14
N ALA A 338 3.36 20.64 -6.17
CA ALA A 338 3.80 19.85 -5.05
C ALA A 338 5.11 19.15 -5.40
N GLY A 339 6.15 19.42 -4.61
CA GLY A 339 7.43 18.71 -4.70
C GLY A 339 7.47 17.46 -3.81
N TYR A 340 8.53 16.69 -3.96
CA TYR A 340 8.85 15.63 -3.01
C TYR A 340 9.36 16.23 -1.70
N HIS A 341 8.87 15.72 -0.56
CA HIS A 341 9.38 16.11 0.75
C HIS A 341 10.50 15.16 1.18
N ILE A 342 11.72 15.49 0.76
CA ILE A 342 12.93 14.74 1.10
C ILE A 342 13.71 15.59 2.12
N PRO A 343 14.07 15.05 3.30
CA PRO A 343 14.84 15.79 4.30
C PRO A 343 16.18 16.28 3.71
N ARG A 344 16.62 17.49 4.07
CA ARG A 344 17.83 18.11 3.48
C ARG A 344 19.10 17.39 3.91
N GLU A 345 19.08 16.87 5.12
CA GLU A 345 20.13 16.11 5.76
C GLU A 345 20.22 14.66 5.27
N TRP A 346 19.20 14.19 4.54
CA TRP A 346 19.17 12.83 4.00
C TRP A 346 20.22 12.67 2.90
N SER A 347 20.92 11.53 2.89
CA SER A 347 21.88 11.21 1.83
C SER A 347 21.77 9.76 1.39
N ILE A 348 21.86 9.56 0.07
CA ILE A 348 21.75 8.23 -0.53
C ILE A 348 22.88 7.29 -0.08
N SER A 349 24.08 7.81 0.15
CA SER A 349 25.23 7.01 0.58
C SER A 349 25.06 6.52 2.02
N ALA A 350 24.60 7.38 2.94
CA ALA A 350 24.35 6.99 4.32
C ALA A 350 23.19 5.98 4.42
N ALA A 351 22.08 6.25 3.72
CA ALA A 351 20.93 5.36 3.73
C ALA A 351 21.25 4.00 3.06
N ALA A 352 22.04 3.98 1.99
CA ALA A 352 22.51 2.73 1.39
C ALA A 352 23.43 1.93 2.34
N ALA A 353 24.29 2.60 3.11
CA ALA A 353 25.17 1.94 4.07
C ALA A 353 24.41 1.37 5.29
N GLY A 354 23.31 1.99 5.70
CA GLY A 354 22.45 1.54 6.81
C GLY A 354 21.26 0.67 6.40
N SER A 355 21.06 0.44 5.10
CA SER A 355 19.92 -0.32 4.58
C SER A 355 20.09 -1.80 4.88
N GLU A 356 19.19 -2.36 5.69
CA GLU A 356 19.19 -3.77 6.06
C GLU A 356 17.77 -4.31 5.96
N VAL A 357 17.64 -5.49 5.35
CA VAL A 357 16.42 -6.29 5.35
C VAL A 357 16.80 -7.73 5.64
N ARG A 358 16.20 -8.33 6.67
CA ARG A 358 16.41 -9.74 7.01
C ARG A 358 15.23 -10.36 7.73
N SER A 359 15.06 -11.67 7.57
CA SER A 359 14.07 -12.42 8.33
C SER A 359 14.56 -12.71 9.74
N VAL A 360 13.65 -12.64 10.71
CA VAL A 360 13.89 -12.92 12.13
C VAL A 360 12.89 -13.97 12.58
N ALA A 361 13.38 -14.99 13.28
CA ALA A 361 12.53 -16.06 13.80
C ALA A 361 11.50 -15.49 14.80
N LEU A 362 10.24 -15.89 14.62
CA LEU A 362 9.11 -15.55 15.48
C LEU A 362 8.59 -16.84 16.13
N PRO A 363 9.18 -17.29 17.26
CA PRO A 363 8.74 -18.50 17.93
C PRO A 363 7.36 -18.31 18.57
N ALA A 364 6.55 -19.37 18.57
CA ALA A 364 5.31 -19.43 19.34
C ALA A 364 5.58 -19.35 20.84
N ARG A 365 4.84 -18.49 21.55
CA ARG A 365 4.97 -18.38 23.01
C ARG A 365 4.11 -19.43 23.68
N GLN A 366 4.44 -19.79 24.92
CA GLN A 366 3.62 -20.70 25.71
C GLN A 366 2.16 -20.20 25.85
N ARG A 367 1.96 -18.88 25.94
CA ARG A 367 0.63 -18.25 26.00
C ARG A 367 -0.16 -18.30 24.70
N ASP A 368 0.51 -18.53 23.57
CA ASP A 368 -0.12 -18.61 22.25
C ASP A 368 -0.53 -20.05 21.90
N ARG A 369 -0.12 -21.06 22.69
CA ARG A 369 -0.44 -22.47 22.43
C ARG A 369 -1.94 -22.71 22.51
N ARG A 370 -2.49 -23.32 21.45
CA ARG A 370 -3.89 -23.75 21.37
C ARG A 370 -4.03 -25.21 21.77
N LEU A 371 -5.14 -25.53 22.44
CA LEU A 371 -5.59 -26.90 22.57
C LEU A 371 -6.35 -27.27 21.30
N TYR A 372 -5.89 -28.28 20.59
CA TYR A 372 -6.57 -28.77 19.39
C TYR A 372 -7.80 -29.58 19.79
N SER A 373 -8.92 -29.28 19.15
CA SER A 373 -10.15 -30.05 19.30
C SER A 373 -10.08 -31.33 18.49
N THR A 374 -10.69 -32.40 19.01
CA THR A 374 -10.90 -33.67 18.29
C THR A 374 -12.36 -33.88 17.89
N SER A 375 -13.22 -32.89 18.13
CA SER A 375 -14.64 -32.93 17.80
C SER A 375 -14.88 -32.74 16.31
N GLY A 376 -15.94 -33.35 15.78
CA GLY A 376 -16.39 -33.14 14.39
C GLY A 376 -17.43 -32.02 14.23
N ARG A 377 -17.73 -31.24 15.28
CA ARG A 377 -18.74 -30.17 15.23
C ARG A 377 -18.08 -28.84 14.91
N ALA A 378 -18.48 -28.17 13.83
CA ALA A 378 -17.96 -26.85 13.45
C ALA A 378 -19.12 -25.86 13.22
N TYR A 379 -18.88 -24.57 13.45
CA TYR A 379 -19.76 -23.49 13.00
C TYR A 379 -19.67 -23.27 11.50
N LEU A 380 -18.46 -23.38 10.91
CA LEU A 380 -18.23 -23.12 9.50
C LEU A 380 -18.08 -24.43 8.69
N PRO A 381 -18.51 -24.44 7.42
CA PRO A 381 -18.40 -25.62 6.56
C PRO A 381 -16.96 -25.91 6.09
N ILE A 382 -16.02 -25.01 6.35
CA ILE A 382 -14.65 -25.04 5.84
C ILE A 382 -13.61 -24.93 6.97
N THR A 383 -13.99 -25.24 8.21
CA THR A 383 -13.11 -25.14 9.38
C THR A 383 -11.91 -26.10 9.24
N PRO A 384 -10.67 -25.59 9.36
CA PRO A 384 -9.48 -26.44 9.37
C PRO A 384 -9.49 -27.42 10.55
N ARG A 385 -8.95 -28.62 10.34
CA ARG A 385 -8.84 -29.64 11.39
C ARG A 385 -8.10 -29.12 12.62
N GLY A 386 -8.63 -29.45 13.80
CA GLY A 386 -8.12 -29.03 15.11
C GLY A 386 -8.72 -27.73 15.65
N PHE A 387 -9.50 -27.01 14.83
CA PHE A 387 -10.19 -25.77 15.23
C PHE A 387 -11.70 -25.93 15.35
N GLU A 388 -12.23 -27.13 15.11
CA GLU A 388 -13.63 -27.47 15.34
C GLU A 388 -14.00 -27.29 16.83
N ARG A 389 -15.29 -27.10 17.12
CA ARG A 389 -15.80 -26.92 18.47
C ARG A 389 -15.64 -28.19 19.30
N GLY A 390 -14.79 -28.15 20.33
CA GLY A 390 -14.67 -29.15 21.41
C GLY A 390 -15.61 -28.89 22.56
#